data_AF-A0A952JHA8-F1
#
_entry.id   AF-A0A952JHA8-F1
#
_cell.length_a   1.000
_cell.length_b   1.000
_cell.length_c   1.000
_cell.angle_alpha   90.00
_cell.angle_beta   90.00
_cell.angle_gamma   90.00
#
_symmetry.space_group_name_H-M   'P 1'
#
loop_
_entity.id
_entity.type
_entity.pdbx_description
1 polymer ?
#
loop_
_entity_poly.entity_id
_entity_poly.type
_entity_poly.pdbx_seq_one_letter_code
_entity_poly.pdbx_strand_id
1 'polypeptide(L)'
;MKAVARVVLVGIILIAIQVNVQAQCAMCRTTLENNVSNGDIGIAAGINFGILYLFAAPYLIIAIIAFFWYRTSKNANHNEYA
;
A
#
# COMPACT_ATOMS: atom_id res chain seq x y z
N MET A 1 35.32 -15.94 4.15
CA MET A 1 34.40 -16.54 3.17
C MET A 1 33.29 -17.38 3.80
N LYS A 2 33.58 -18.32 4.72
CA LYS A 2 32.56 -19.18 5.35
C LYS A 2 31.48 -18.44 6.15
N ALA A 3 31.84 -17.35 6.83
CA ALA A 3 30.89 -16.50 7.58
C ALA A 3 29.95 -15.73 6.63
N VAL A 4 30.48 -15.16 5.56
CA VAL A 4 29.68 -14.46 4.53
C VAL A 4 28.73 -15.45 3.84
N ALA A 5 29.22 -16.63 3.47
CA ALA A 5 28.38 -17.69 2.89
C ALA A 5 27.27 -18.13 3.85
N ARG A 6 27.54 -18.23 5.16
CA ARG A 6 26.51 -18.53 6.18
C ARG A 6 25.46 -17.42 6.29
N VAL A 7 25.87 -16.15 6.28
CA VAL A 7 24.94 -15.02 6.35
C VAL A 7 24.06 -14.97 5.10
N VAL A 8 24.65 -15.16 3.92
CA VAL A 8 23.90 -15.22 2.65
C VAL A 8 22.92 -16.39 2.65
N LEU A 9 23.34 -17.57 3.10
CA LEU A 9 22.49 -18.75 3.19
C LEU A 9 21.30 -18.53 4.14
N VAL A 10 21.54 -17.94 5.32
CA VAL A 10 20.48 -17.60 6.28
C VAL A 10 19.51 -16.58 5.67
N GLY A 11 20.02 -15.56 4.97
CA GLY A 11 19.18 -14.58 4.27
C GLY A 11 18.29 -15.23 3.20
N ILE A 12 18.83 -16.14 2.40
CA ILE A 12 18.07 -16.89 1.39
C ILE A 12 16.97 -17.75 2.03
N ILE A 13 17.28 -18.44 3.13
CA ILE A 13 16.31 -19.26 3.85
C ILE A 13 15.17 -18.41 4.42
N LEU A 14 15.48 -17.23 4.99
CA LEU A 14 14.46 -16.33 5.53
C LEU A 14 13.52 -15.79 4.44
N ILE A 15 14.02 -15.52 3.23
CA ILE A 15 13.21 -15.08 2.09
C ILE A 15 12.37 -16.25 1.52
N ALA A 16 12.90 -17.48 1.55
CA ALA A 16 12.20 -18.67 1.08
C ALA A 16 11.03 -19.08 1.99
N ILE A 17 11.01 -18.62 3.24
CA ILE A 17 9.89 -18.84 4.17
C ILE A 17 8.78 -17.83 3.86
N GLN A 18 7.91 -18.17 2.91
CA GLN A 18 6.67 -17.45 2.65
C GLN A 18 5.61 -17.96 3.63
N VAL A 19 5.42 -17.26 4.74
CA VAL A 19 4.35 -17.57 5.70
C VAL A 19 3.04 -17.05 5.13
N ASN A 20 2.03 -17.91 4.95
CA ASN A 20 0.68 -17.50 4.61
C ASN A 20 0.09 -16.71 5.79
N VAL A 21 0.27 -15.40 5.78
CA VAL A 21 -0.33 -14.51 6.77
C VAL A 21 -1.82 -14.38 6.44
N GLN A 22 -2.65 -15.20 7.06
CA GLN A 22 -4.10 -14.97 7.08
C GLN A 22 -4.34 -13.62 7.77
N ALA A 23 -5.12 -12.73 7.14
CA ALA A 23 -5.26 -11.32 7.50
C ALA A 23 -5.23 -11.05 9.02
N GLN A 24 -4.23 -10.28 9.48
CA GLN A 24 -3.96 -9.98 10.90
C GLN A 24 -4.90 -8.94 11.52
N CYS A 25 -6.00 -8.59 10.86
CA CYS A 25 -6.95 -7.62 11.37
C CYS A 25 -8.29 -8.34 11.61
N ALA A 26 -8.67 -8.51 12.87
CA ALA A 26 -9.97 -9.07 13.26
C ALA A 26 -11.15 -8.35 12.56
N MET A 27 -10.99 -7.06 12.22
CA MET A 27 -11.96 -6.29 11.41
C MET A 27 -12.13 -6.82 9.98
N CYS A 28 -11.05 -7.20 9.29
CA CYS A 28 -11.13 -7.64 7.89
C CYS A 28 -11.83 -8.99 7.79
N ARG A 29 -11.66 -9.85 8.80
CA ARG A 29 -12.32 -11.16 8.88
C ARG A 29 -13.83 -11.03 9.12
N THR A 30 -14.25 -10.22 10.10
CA THR A 30 -15.66 -10.03 10.43
C THR A 30 -16.45 -9.43 9.27
N THR A 31 -15.87 -8.45 8.55
CA THR A 31 -16.52 -7.88 7.36
C THR A 31 -16.64 -8.92 6.25
N LEU A 32 -15.62 -9.73 5.99
CA LEU A 32 -15.68 -10.78 4.96
C LEU A 32 -16.71 -11.88 5.30
N GLU A 33 -16.71 -12.35 6.54
CA GLU A 33 -17.67 -13.36 7.01
C GLU A 33 -19.11 -12.83 6.93
N ASN A 34 -19.35 -11.56 7.29
CA ASN A 34 -20.67 -10.93 7.14
C ASN A 34 -21.10 -10.77 5.67
N ASN A 35 -20.20 -10.41 4.74
CA ASN A 35 -20.56 -10.25 3.33
C ASN A 35 -20.85 -11.60 2.64
N VAL A 36 -20.07 -12.63 2.94
CA VAL A 36 -20.31 -14.01 2.45
C VAL A 36 -21.62 -14.57 3.00
N SER A 37 -21.91 -14.34 4.29
CA SER A 37 -23.13 -14.85 4.92
C SER A 37 -24.42 -14.16 4.41
N ASN A 38 -24.31 -13.00 3.77
CA ASN A 38 -25.42 -12.28 3.12
C ASN A 38 -25.55 -12.57 1.61
N GLY A 39 -24.76 -13.51 1.05
CA GLY A 39 -24.89 -13.96 -0.33
C GLY A 39 -24.16 -13.13 -1.38
N ASP A 40 -23.34 -12.14 -0.99
CA ASP A 40 -22.56 -11.31 -1.91
C ASP A 40 -21.11 -11.79 -2.01
N ILE A 41 -20.92 -12.80 -2.87
CA ILE A 41 -19.63 -13.47 -3.11
C ILE A 41 -18.68 -12.60 -3.95
N GLY A 42 -19.19 -11.56 -4.62
CA GLY A 42 -18.40 -10.68 -5.50
C GLY A 42 -17.44 -9.76 -4.72
N ILE A 43 -17.81 -9.38 -3.50
CA ILE A 43 -16.99 -8.50 -2.64
C ILE A 43 -15.75 -9.21 -2.10
N ALA A 44 -15.77 -10.53 -1.96
CA ALA A 44 -14.62 -11.32 -1.50
C ALA A 44 -13.44 -11.29 -2.50
N ALA A 45 -13.70 -11.22 -3.81
CA ALA A 45 -12.67 -11.13 -4.84
C ALA A 45 -12.05 -9.71 -4.97
N GLY A 46 -12.76 -8.68 -4.53
CA GLY A 46 -12.40 -7.27 -4.72
C GLY A 46 -11.52 -6.65 -3.61
N ILE A 47 -11.30 -7.34 -2.49
CA ILE A 47 -10.61 -6.75 -1.33
C ILE A 47 -9.16 -6.35 -1.61
N ASN A 48 -8.42 -7.13 -2.41
CA ASN A 48 -7.04 -6.76 -2.77
C ASN A 48 -6.99 -5.44 -3.54
N PHE A 49 -7.99 -5.20 -4.39
CA PHE A 49 -8.14 -3.95 -5.11
C PHE A 49 -8.57 -2.82 -4.17
N GLY A 50 -9.46 -3.10 -3.23
CA GLY A 50 -9.89 -2.14 -2.20
C GLY A 50 -8.74 -1.67 -1.29
N ILE A 51 -7.84 -2.57 -0.87
CA ILE A 51 -6.65 -2.24 -0.07
C ILE A 51 -5.69 -1.36 -0.87
N LEU A 52 -5.40 -1.72 -2.12
CA LEU A 52 -4.55 -0.91 -3.01
C LEU A 52 -5.16 0.47 -3.28
N TYR A 53 -6.47 0.55 -3.47
CA TYR A 53 -7.19 1.82 -3.67
C TYR A 53 -7.09 2.74 -2.45
N LEU A 54 -7.39 2.21 -1.26
CA LEU A 54 -7.30 2.97 0.00
C LEU A 54 -5.86 3.38 0.33
N PHE A 55 -4.88 2.55 0.00
CA PHE A 55 -3.46 2.88 0.18
C PHE A 55 -2.99 3.96 -0.82
N ALA A 56 -3.41 3.89 -2.08
CA ALA A 56 -2.99 4.85 -3.11
C ALA A 56 -3.64 6.24 -2.97
N ALA A 57 -4.89 6.29 -2.51
CA ALA A 57 -5.67 7.52 -2.37
C ALA A 57 -4.93 8.66 -1.61
N PRO A 58 -4.37 8.46 -0.40
CA PRO A 58 -3.69 9.54 0.31
C PRO A 58 -2.45 10.08 -0.44
N TYR A 59 -1.70 9.21 -1.12
CA TYR A 59 -0.53 9.64 -1.90
C TYR A 59 -0.94 10.47 -3.12
N LEU A 60 -2.01 10.08 -3.81
CA LEU A 60 -2.51 10.83 -4.97
C LEU A 60 -3.02 12.22 -4.56
N ILE A 61 -3.74 12.32 -3.45
CA ILE A 61 -4.24 13.60 -2.93
C ILE A 61 -3.06 14.54 -2.61
N ILE A 62 -2.03 14.04 -1.92
CA ILE A 62 -0.84 14.83 -1.57
C ILE A 62 -0.10 15.28 -2.84
N ALA A 63 0.07 14.38 -3.83
CA ALA A 63 0.74 14.71 -5.08
C ALA A 63 0.03 15.82 -5.86
N ILE A 64 -1.32 15.79 -5.90
CA ILE A 64 -2.12 16.83 -6.53
C ILE A 64 -1.94 18.17 -5.84
N ILE A 65 -2.05 18.20 -4.50
CA ILE A 65 -1.87 19.43 -3.71
C ILE A 65 -0.47 20.01 -3.92
N ALA A 66 0.57 19.16 -3.85
CA ALA A 66 1.95 19.57 -4.06
C ALA A 66 2.17 20.13 -5.48
N PHE A 67 1.59 19.51 -6.50
CA PHE A 67 1.67 19.97 -7.88
C PHE A 67 1.04 21.36 -8.08
N PHE A 68 -0.17 21.58 -7.54
CA PHE A 68 -0.83 22.88 -7.62
C PHE A 68 -0.06 23.96 -6.84
N TRP A 69 0.44 23.62 -5.65
CA TRP A 69 1.23 24.55 -4.85
C TRP A 69 2.54 24.95 -5.55
N TYR A 70 3.26 23.98 -6.11
CA TYR A 70 4.48 24.24 -6.89
C TYR A 70 4.21 25.14 -8.10
N ARG A 71 3.13 24.88 -8.84
CA ARG A 71 2.75 25.70 -10.00
C ARG A 71 2.40 27.13 -9.59
N THR A 72 1.67 27.31 -8.50
CA THR A 72 1.31 28.64 -7.99
C THR A 72 2.54 29.39 -7.48
N SER A 73 3.43 28.71 -6.73
CA SER A 73 4.64 29.30 -6.17
C SER A 73 5.61 29.73 -7.28
N LYS A 74 5.78 28.90 -8.33
CA LYS A 74 6.62 29.27 -9.48
C LYS A 74 6.11 30.52 -10.22
N ASN A 75 4.79 30.68 -10.34
CA ASN A 75 4.20 31.85 -10.98
C ASN A 75 4.26 33.11 -10.10
N ALA A 76 4.17 32.96 -8.77
CA ALA A 76 4.36 34.08 -7.84
C ALA A 76 5.79 34.63 -7.89
N ASN A 77 6.80 33.74 -7.88
CA ASN A 77 8.20 34.13 -8.00
C ASN A 77 8.52 34.83 -9.34
N HIS A 78 7.77 34.59 -10.42
CA HIS A 78 7.96 35.26 -11.70
C HIS A 78 7.40 36.69 -11.74
N ASN A 79 6.57 37.08 -10.77
CA ASN A 79 5.98 38.41 -10.64
C ASN A 79 6.73 39.29 -9.62
N GLU A 80 7.53 38.70 -8.72
CA GLU A 80 8.37 39.43 -7.75
C GLU A 80 9.67 39.98 -8.36
N TYR A 81 10.05 39.54 -9.56
CA TYR A 81 11.19 40.05 -10.33
C TYR A 81 10.79 40.92 -11.56
N ALA A 82 9.52 41.34 -11.65
CA ALA A 82 8.99 42.21 -12.71
C ALA A 82 8.62 43.60 -12.17
#